data_AF-A0A1I7MIK2-F1
#
_entry.id   AF-A0A1I7MIK2-F1
#
_cell.length_a   1.000
_cell.length_b   1.000
_cell.length_c   1.000
_cell.angle_alpha   90.00
_cell.angle_beta   90.00
_cell.angle_gamma   90.00
#
_symmetry.space_group_name_H-M   'P 1'
#
loop_
_entity.id
_entity.type
_entity.pdbx_description
1 polymer ?
#
loop_
_entity_poly.entity_id
_entity_poly.type
_entity_poly.pdbx_seq_one_letter_code
_entity_poly.pdbx_strand_id
1 'polypeptide(L)'
;MGLGEMVPSALPVDRFCDTAHGVAQLIAPEESVLRVLEAAVAQLHQVVEELRGVAAGTRQMGESVGQLLTIDWRSPAGEAFVERTGRMRLRAGELAEVAEELVLTSRAAIDELQHRIDQTRQNIAVAKATAVTVLSGGVC
;
A
#
# COMPACT_ATOMS: atom_id res chain seq x y z
N MET A 1 -61.11 -4.55 44.81
CA MET A 1 -60.84 -3.70 43.63
C MET A 1 -59.61 -2.85 43.94
N GLY A 2 -58.64 -2.85 43.03
CA GLY A 2 -57.38 -2.11 43.18
C GLY A 2 -56.23 -2.81 42.45
N LEU A 3 -56.35 -2.93 41.13
CA LEU A 3 -55.23 -3.33 40.26
C LEU A 3 -54.32 -2.10 40.11
N GLY A 4 -53.19 -2.10 40.80
CA GLY A 4 -52.11 -1.14 40.57
C GLY A 4 -51.27 -1.61 39.40
N GLU A 5 -51.44 -0.95 38.25
CA GLU A 5 -50.71 -1.22 37.01
C GLU A 5 -49.19 -1.09 37.19
N MET A 6 -48.48 -2.11 36.73
CA MET A 6 -47.06 -2.08 36.42
C MET A 6 -46.82 -1.07 35.28
N VAL A 7 -46.16 0.05 35.58
CA VAL A 7 -45.61 0.92 34.54
C VAL A 7 -44.26 0.33 34.09
N PRO A 8 -44.09 -0.02 32.80
CA PRO A 8 -42.84 -0.59 32.32
C PRO A 8 -41.77 0.49 32.20
N SER A 9 -40.56 0.13 32.61
CA SER A 9 -39.35 0.93 32.53
C SER A 9 -39.02 1.30 31.08
N ALA A 10 -39.31 2.53 30.67
CA ALA A 10 -38.75 3.10 29.46
C ALA A 10 -37.26 3.36 29.72
N LEU A 11 -36.39 2.60 29.06
CA LEU A 11 -34.96 2.92 29.00
C LEU A 11 -34.80 4.28 28.29
N PRO A 12 -33.92 5.18 28.78
CA PRO A 12 -33.82 6.54 28.25
C PRO A 12 -33.21 6.52 26.85
N VAL A 13 -34.04 6.85 25.87
CA VAL A 13 -33.70 7.06 24.45
C VAL A 13 -32.48 7.98 24.27
N ASP A 14 -32.31 8.96 25.16
CA ASP A 14 -31.20 9.93 25.11
C ASP A 14 -29.81 9.28 25.20
N ARG A 15 -29.65 8.16 25.95
CA ARG A 15 -28.34 7.47 26.02
C ARG A 15 -27.99 6.73 24.73
N PHE A 16 -28.97 6.34 23.93
CA PHE A 16 -28.76 5.64 22.67
C PHE A 16 -28.35 6.61 21.55
N CYS A 17 -28.93 7.82 21.52
CA CYS A 17 -28.52 8.83 20.55
C CYS A 17 -27.10 9.39 20.87
N ASP A 18 -26.74 9.54 22.15
CA ASP A 18 -25.38 9.95 22.57
C ASP A 18 -24.31 8.89 22.22
N THR A 19 -24.61 7.60 22.41
CA THR A 19 -23.70 6.52 22.02
C THR A 19 -23.54 6.41 20.51
N ALA A 20 -24.60 6.63 19.74
CA ALA A 20 -24.52 6.65 18.29
C ALA A 20 -23.74 7.87 17.75
N HIS A 21 -23.88 9.04 18.37
CA HIS A 21 -23.06 10.21 18.06
C HIS A 21 -21.58 9.96 18.41
N GLY A 22 -21.32 9.31 19.55
CA GLY A 22 -19.97 8.85 19.93
C GLY A 22 -19.37 7.85 18.93
N VAL A 23 -20.15 6.88 18.43
CA VAL A 23 -19.71 5.92 17.41
C VAL A 23 -19.41 6.61 16.08
N ALA A 24 -20.25 7.56 15.65
CA ALA A 24 -19.99 8.34 14.44
C ALA A 24 -18.71 9.19 14.55
N GLN A 25 -18.44 9.76 15.73
CA GLN A 25 -17.20 10.52 16.01
C GLN A 25 -15.95 9.62 16.11
N LEU A 26 -16.08 8.35 16.50
CA LEU A 26 -14.99 7.38 16.53
C LEU A 26 -14.60 6.87 15.13
N ILE A 27 -15.56 6.78 14.21
CA ILE A 27 -15.35 6.24 12.85
C ILE A 27 -14.78 7.30 11.87
N ALA A 28 -15.11 8.58 12.03
CA ALA A 28 -14.63 9.64 11.15
C ALA A 28 -13.09 9.81 11.11
N PRO A 29 -12.36 9.72 12.24
CA PRO A 29 -10.89 9.69 12.25
C PRO A 29 -10.31 8.55 11.41
N GLU A 30 -10.93 7.36 11.44
CA GLU A 30 -10.47 6.17 10.70
C GLU A 30 -10.58 6.36 9.18
N GLU A 31 -11.59 7.08 8.68
CA GLU A 31 -11.71 7.37 7.24
C GLU A 31 -10.62 8.31 6.72
N SER A 32 -10.21 9.30 7.53
CA SER A 32 -9.10 10.18 7.18
C SER A 32 -7.77 9.45 7.12
N VAL A 33 -7.54 8.53 8.06
CA VAL A 33 -6.34 7.66 8.08
C VAL A 33 -6.34 6.72 6.87
N LEU A 34 -7.49 6.14 6.51
CA LEU A 34 -7.59 5.30 5.32
C LEU A 34 -7.22 6.06 4.04
N ARG A 35 -7.69 7.29 3.86
CA ARG A 35 -7.31 8.11 2.69
C ARG A 35 -5.81 8.40 2.63
N VAL A 36 -5.18 8.63 3.78
CA VAL A 36 -3.71 8.81 3.84
C VAL A 36 -2.99 7.52 3.45
N LEU A 37 -3.47 6.37 3.92
CA LEU A 37 -2.92 5.06 3.55
C LEU A 37 -3.09 4.77 2.06
N GLU A 38 -4.27 5.05 1.49
CA GLU A 38 -4.53 4.92 0.04
C GLU A 38 -3.58 5.81 -0.78
N ALA A 39 -3.37 7.07 -0.36
CA ALA A 39 -2.45 7.98 -1.02
C ALA A 39 -0.99 7.51 -0.90
N ALA A 40 -0.58 7.01 0.26
CA ALA A 40 0.76 6.47 0.47
C ALA A 40 1.01 5.22 -0.40
N VAL A 41 0.02 4.33 -0.51
CA VAL A 41 0.06 3.16 -1.40
C VAL A 41 0.21 3.59 -2.87
N ALA A 42 -0.51 4.61 -3.31
CA ALA A 42 -0.37 5.14 -4.67
C ALA A 42 1.04 5.69 -4.92
N GLN A 43 1.63 6.38 -3.93
CA GLN A 43 3.03 6.84 -4.00
C GLN A 43 4.02 5.68 -4.03
N LEU A 44 3.79 4.62 -3.25
CA LEU A 44 4.63 3.42 -3.28
C LEU A 44 4.60 2.72 -4.64
N HIS A 45 3.42 2.62 -5.27
CA HIS A 45 3.30 2.13 -6.65
C HIS A 45 4.16 2.97 -7.62
N GLN A 46 4.10 4.29 -7.52
CA GLN A 46 4.92 5.19 -8.34
C GLN A 46 6.42 4.94 -8.14
N VAL A 47 6.89 4.82 -6.90
CA VAL A 47 8.31 4.54 -6.59
C VAL A 47 8.75 3.20 -7.18
N VAL A 48 7.88 2.18 -7.13
CA VAL A 48 8.16 0.86 -7.71
C VAL A 48 8.27 0.93 -9.23
N GLU A 49 7.44 1.71 -9.91
CA GLU A 49 7.57 1.93 -11.35
C GLU A 49 8.84 2.68 -11.72
N GLU A 50 9.24 3.66 -10.92
CA GLU A 50 10.53 4.35 -11.10
C GLU A 50 11.71 3.39 -10.92
N LEU A 51 11.67 2.53 -9.90
CA LEU A 51 12.69 1.50 -9.68
C LEU A 51 12.77 0.51 -10.85
N ARG A 52 11.62 0.14 -11.42
CA ARG A 52 11.57 -0.68 -12.65
C ARG A 52 12.25 0.03 -13.82
N GLY A 53 12.04 1.33 -13.96
CA GLY A 53 12.74 2.15 -14.95
C GLY A 53 14.26 2.16 -14.74
N VAL A 54 14.71 2.28 -13.49
CA VAL A 54 16.13 2.22 -13.11
C VAL A 54 16.73 0.86 -13.43
N ALA A 55 16.03 -0.25 -13.14
CA ALA A 55 16.48 -1.60 -13.47
C ALA A 55 16.69 -1.77 -14.99
N ALA A 56 15.69 -1.35 -15.78
CA ALA A 56 15.76 -1.40 -17.24
C ALA A 56 16.90 -0.54 -17.80
N GLY A 57 17.05 0.70 -17.30
CA GLY A 57 18.14 1.60 -17.70
C GLY A 57 19.51 1.04 -17.37
N THR A 58 19.66 0.44 -16.19
CA THR A 58 20.92 -0.19 -15.76
C THR A 58 21.29 -1.36 -16.66
N ARG A 59 20.32 -2.21 -17.02
CA ARG A 59 20.54 -3.31 -17.97
C ARG A 59 20.98 -2.79 -19.33
N GLN A 60 20.27 -1.79 -19.86
CA GLN A 60 20.61 -1.18 -21.16
C GLN A 60 22.01 -0.55 -21.15
N MET A 61 22.42 0.08 -20.04
CA MET A 61 23.78 0.58 -19.87
C MET A 61 24.79 -0.57 -19.89
N GLY A 62 24.52 -1.67 -19.17
CA GLY A 62 25.36 -2.88 -19.19
C GLY A 62 25.51 -3.47 -20.59
N GLU A 63 24.44 -3.51 -21.38
CA GLU A 63 24.47 -3.94 -22.78
C GLU A 63 25.29 -3.00 -23.67
N SER A 64 25.09 -1.69 -23.53
CA SER A 64 25.84 -0.67 -24.28
C SER A 64 27.34 -0.73 -23.99
N VAL A 65 27.70 -0.88 -22.71
CA VAL A 65 29.08 -1.11 -22.25
C VAL A 65 29.60 -2.44 -22.80
N GLY A 66 28.74 -3.46 -22.87
CA GLY A 66 29.05 -4.76 -23.46
C GLY A 66 29.38 -4.69 -24.95
N GLN A 67 28.79 -3.76 -25.71
CA GLN A 67 29.13 -3.55 -27.13
C GLN A 67 30.55 -3.02 -27.30
N LEU A 68 31.09 -2.26 -26.34
CA LEU A 68 32.47 -1.78 -26.40
C LEU A 68 33.50 -2.92 -26.29
N LEU A 69 33.09 -4.07 -25.74
CA LEU A 69 33.91 -5.27 -25.65
C LEU A 69 34.04 -6.02 -26.98
N THR A 70 33.21 -5.72 -27.99
CA THR A 70 33.32 -6.35 -29.33
C THR A 70 34.37 -5.67 -30.21
N ILE A 71 34.93 -4.55 -29.78
CA ILE A 71 36.02 -3.84 -30.46
C ILE A 71 37.33 -4.58 -30.18
N ASP A 72 38.16 -4.74 -31.21
CA ASP A 72 39.47 -5.39 -31.08
C ASP A 72 40.49 -4.42 -30.47
N TRP A 73 40.73 -4.56 -29.17
CA TRP A 73 41.62 -3.71 -28.38
C TRP A 73 43.04 -4.29 -28.29
N ARG A 74 43.88 -4.05 -29.31
CA ARG A 74 45.26 -4.58 -29.36
C ARG A 74 46.29 -3.64 -28.72
N SER A 75 46.18 -3.41 -27.41
CA SER A 75 47.22 -2.73 -26.63
C SER A 75 47.09 -3.06 -25.13
N PRO A 76 48.16 -2.87 -24.32
CA PRO A 76 48.07 -3.03 -22.87
C PRO A 76 47.00 -2.12 -22.22
N ALA A 77 46.82 -0.91 -22.74
CA ALA A 77 45.75 -0.01 -22.30
C ALA A 77 44.36 -0.55 -22.69
N GLY A 78 44.27 -1.18 -23.85
CA GLY A 78 43.07 -1.86 -24.35
C GLY A 78 42.66 -3.06 -23.49
N GLU A 79 43.62 -3.90 -23.10
CA GLU A 79 43.39 -5.04 -22.20
C GLU A 79 42.84 -4.58 -20.83
N ALA A 80 43.45 -3.55 -20.24
CA ALA A 80 42.98 -2.94 -18.99
C ALA A 80 41.57 -2.32 -19.13
N PHE A 81 41.28 -1.71 -20.29
CA PHE A 81 39.94 -1.20 -20.60
C PHE A 81 38.92 -2.33 -20.68
N VAL A 82 39.21 -3.42 -21.40
CA VAL A 82 38.34 -4.60 -21.53
C VAL A 82 38.03 -5.21 -20.17
N GLU A 83 39.04 -5.41 -19.32
CA GLU A 83 38.86 -5.96 -17.98
C GLU A 83 37.95 -5.07 -17.11
N ARG A 84 38.21 -3.75 -17.10
CA ARG A 84 37.39 -2.79 -16.33
C ARG A 84 35.95 -2.73 -16.85
N THR A 85 35.78 -2.70 -18.15
CA THR A 85 34.48 -2.65 -18.85
C THR A 85 33.69 -3.94 -18.59
N GLY A 86 34.36 -5.10 -18.62
CA GLY A 86 33.76 -6.39 -18.27
C GLY A 86 33.24 -6.43 -16.83
N ARG A 87 34.03 -5.96 -15.86
CA ARG A 87 33.58 -5.83 -14.47
C ARG A 87 32.38 -4.88 -14.32
N MET A 88 32.40 -3.76 -15.04
CA MET A 88 31.30 -2.79 -15.01
C MET A 88 30.01 -3.37 -15.59
N ARG A 89 30.10 -4.12 -16.70
CA ARG A 89 28.97 -4.86 -17.27
C ARG A 89 28.38 -5.88 -16.29
N LEU A 90 29.23 -6.67 -15.63
CA LEU A 90 28.78 -7.65 -14.65
C LEU A 90 28.03 -6.98 -13.50
N ARG A 91 28.60 -5.92 -12.91
CA ARG A 91 27.96 -5.16 -11.82
C ARG A 91 26.65 -4.50 -12.25
N ALA A 92 26.57 -3.99 -13.48
CA ALA A 92 25.33 -3.45 -14.03
C ALA A 92 24.25 -4.54 -14.16
N GLY A 93 24.64 -5.76 -14.58
CA GLY A 93 23.75 -6.92 -14.61
C GLY A 93 23.23 -7.27 -13.21
N GLU A 94 24.14 -7.44 -12.24
CA GLU A 94 23.79 -7.74 -10.84
C GLU A 94 22.85 -6.68 -10.23
N LEU A 95 23.14 -5.39 -10.46
CA LEU A 95 22.31 -4.30 -9.94
C LEU A 95 20.92 -4.28 -10.58
N ALA A 96 20.82 -4.58 -11.88
CA ALA A 96 19.54 -4.69 -12.57
C ALA A 96 18.71 -5.87 -12.04
N GLU A 97 19.33 -7.03 -11.79
CA GLU A 97 18.67 -8.20 -11.21
C GLU A 97 18.12 -7.91 -9.80
N VAL A 98 18.95 -7.33 -8.93
CA VAL A 98 18.52 -6.93 -7.57
C VAL A 98 17.38 -5.92 -7.62
N ALA A 99 17.44 -4.95 -8.52
CA ALA A 99 16.38 -3.97 -8.68
C ALA A 99 15.07 -4.61 -9.16
N GLU A 100 15.12 -5.60 -10.05
CA GLU A 100 13.93 -6.34 -10.49
C GLU A 100 13.32 -7.21 -9.39
N GLU A 101 14.16 -7.91 -8.62
CA GLU A 101 13.71 -8.68 -7.47
C GLU A 101 13.03 -7.78 -6.43
N LEU A 102 13.61 -6.60 -6.19
CA LEU A 102 13.03 -5.59 -5.29
C LEU A 102 11.68 -5.09 -5.83
N VAL A 103 11.56 -4.81 -7.13
CA VAL A 103 10.28 -4.45 -7.76
C VAL A 103 9.23 -5.53 -7.53
N LEU A 104 9.55 -6.80 -7.75
CA LEU A 104 8.61 -7.91 -7.55
C LEU A 104 8.16 -8.02 -6.09
N THR A 105 9.11 -7.95 -5.17
CA THR A 105 8.83 -8.03 -3.72
C THR A 105 8.00 -6.84 -3.24
N SER A 106 8.34 -5.63 -3.70
CA SER A 106 7.60 -4.42 -3.35
C SER A 106 6.18 -4.43 -3.90
N ARG A 107 5.95 -4.91 -5.13
CA ARG A 107 4.59 -5.06 -5.69
C ARG A 107 3.74 -5.97 -4.83
N ALA A 108 4.24 -7.15 -4.48
CA ALA A 108 3.52 -8.09 -3.62
C ALA A 108 3.18 -7.48 -2.25
N ALA A 109 4.10 -6.73 -1.65
CA ALA A 109 3.86 -6.04 -0.39
C ALA A 109 2.82 -4.92 -0.51
N ILE A 110 2.81 -4.18 -1.62
CA ILE A 110 1.82 -3.12 -1.88
C ILE A 110 0.44 -3.73 -2.13
N ASP A 111 0.35 -4.83 -2.88
CA ASP A 111 -0.92 -5.53 -3.14
C ASP A 111 -1.55 -6.04 -1.83
N GLU A 112 -0.74 -6.56 -0.91
CA GLU A 112 -1.18 -6.95 0.44
C GLU A 112 -1.66 -5.75 1.26
N LEU A 113 -0.97 -4.60 1.18
CA LEU A 113 -1.42 -3.37 1.83
C LEU A 113 -2.77 -2.89 1.27
N GLN A 114 -2.96 -2.93 -0.05
CA GLN A 114 -4.23 -2.61 -0.70
C GLN A 114 -5.34 -3.53 -0.22
N HIS A 115 -5.06 -4.84 -0.15
CA HIS A 115 -6.02 -5.81 0.35
C HIS A 115 -6.47 -5.50 1.79
N ARG A 116 -5.54 -5.15 2.68
CA ARG A 116 -5.85 -4.78 4.07
C ARG A 116 -6.62 -3.48 4.19
N ILE A 117 -6.32 -2.49 3.35
CA ILE A 117 -7.07 -1.23 3.27
C ILE A 117 -8.52 -1.53 2.86
N ASP A 118 -8.73 -2.35 1.83
CA ASP A 118 -10.06 -2.74 1.36
C ASP A 118 -10.85 -3.50 2.43
N GLN A 119 -10.22 -4.45 3.12
CA GLN A 119 -10.82 -5.15 4.26
C GLN A 119 -11.22 -4.18 5.37
N THR A 120 -10.34 -3.23 5.72
CA THR A 120 -10.63 -2.23 6.76
C THR A 120 -11.79 -1.33 6.36
N ARG A 121 -11.85 -0.91 5.10
CA ARG A 121 -12.96 -0.14 4.54
C ARG A 121 -14.29 -0.91 4.62
N GLN A 122 -14.28 -2.20 4.31
CA GLN A 122 -15.46 -3.05 4.44
C GLN A 122 -15.90 -3.18 5.90
N ASN A 123 -14.97 -3.39 6.83
CA ASN A 123 -15.26 -3.46 8.27
C ASN A 123 -15.90 -2.17 8.79
N ILE A 124 -15.38 -1.00 8.37
CA ILE A 124 -15.98 0.30 8.69
C ILE A 124 -17.38 0.43 8.09
N ALA A 125 -17.59 0.02 6.85
CA ALA A 125 -18.91 0.07 6.21
C ALA A 125 -19.93 -0.81 6.95
N VAL A 126 -19.54 -2.01 7.38
CA VAL A 126 -20.36 -2.92 8.19
C VAL A 126 -20.65 -2.32 9.56
N ALA A 127 -19.65 -1.72 10.23
CA ALA A 127 -19.83 -1.04 11.51
C ALA A 127 -20.82 0.13 11.39
N LYS A 128 -20.71 0.94 10.33
CA LYS A 128 -21.66 2.02 10.01
C LYS A 128 -23.07 1.48 9.77
N ALA A 129 -23.23 0.45 8.95
CA ALA A 129 -24.53 -0.16 8.67
C ALA A 129 -25.18 -0.73 9.94
N THR A 130 -24.37 -1.37 10.80
CA THR A 130 -24.83 -1.89 12.09
C THR A 130 -25.26 -0.75 13.02
N ALA A 131 -24.48 0.33 13.10
CA ALA A 131 -24.85 1.51 13.88
C ALA A 131 -26.16 2.15 13.38
N VAL A 132 -26.33 2.28 12.05
CA VAL A 132 -27.60 2.76 11.45
C VAL A 132 -28.76 1.82 11.77
N THR A 133 -28.55 0.51 11.71
CA THR A 133 -29.59 -0.49 12.03
C THR A 133 -30.01 -0.42 13.50
N VAL A 134 -29.05 -0.24 14.42
CA VAL A 134 -29.33 -0.03 15.85
C VAL A 134 -30.09 1.28 16.06
N LEU A 135 -29.67 2.36 15.40
CA LEU A 135 -30.34 3.66 15.43
C LEU A 135 -31.77 3.63 14.87
N SER A 136 -32.03 2.82 13.85
CA SER A 136 -33.35 2.74 13.20
C SER A 136 -34.26 1.65 13.79
N GLY A 137 -33.70 0.67 14.51
CA GLY A 137 -34.43 -0.39 15.20
C GLY A 137 -34.75 -0.09 16.67
N GLY A 138 -34.01 0.80 17.32
CA GLY A 138 -34.32 1.36 18.63
C GLY A 138 -34.53 2.86 18.51
N VAL A 139 -35.78 3.29 18.69
CA VAL A 139 -36.22 4.70 18.57
C VAL A 139 -35.26 5.65 19.28
N CYS A 140 -34.36 6.27 18.51
CA CYS A 140 -34.45 7.71 18.24
C CYS A 140 -35.47 7.84 17.07
#